data_AF-A0A3P7LWQ0-F1
#
_entry.id   AF-A0A3P7LWQ0-F1
#
_cell.length_a   1.000
_cell.length_b   1.000
_cell.length_c   1.000
_cell.angle_alpha   90.00
_cell.angle_beta   90.00
_cell.angle_gamma   90.00
#
_symmetry.space_group_name_H-M   'P 1'
#
loop_
_entity.id
_entity.type
_entity.pdbx_description
1 polymer ?
#
loop_
_entity_poly.entity_id
_entity_poly.type
_entity_poly.pdbx_seq_one_letter_code
_entity_poly.pdbx_strand_id
1 'polypeptide(L)'
;MCSFKELKDIVLSKTQRKTPTVVHRQYAIGRIRAFYARKIKFLQQTLHDKLTQIINEFPKMEEVHPFYSDLMNILYDRDHYKIALGQMNTARHLIDGIAREYVRLMKYGDSLYRCKMLKRAALGRM
;
A
#
# COMPACT_ATOMS: atom_id res chain seq x y z
N MET A 1 7.78 -16.79 -2.49
CA MET A 1 7.08 -15.53 -2.82
C MET A 1 5.85 -15.43 -1.93
N CYS A 2 5.66 -14.30 -1.24
CA CYS A 2 4.52 -14.09 -0.36
C CYS A 2 3.24 -13.99 -1.20
N SER A 3 2.24 -14.83 -0.92
CA SER A 3 0.95 -14.76 -1.60
C SER A 3 0.23 -13.45 -1.26
N PHE A 4 -0.67 -12.97 -2.12
CA PHE A 4 -1.48 -11.78 -1.84
C PHE A 4 -2.17 -11.83 -0.47
N LYS A 5 -2.70 -13.00 -0.10
CA LYS A 5 -3.37 -13.19 1.19
C LYS A 5 -2.40 -13.00 2.36
N GLU A 6 -1.20 -13.56 2.25
CA GLU A 6 -0.14 -13.41 3.24
C GLU A 6 0.36 -11.97 3.33
N LEU A 7 0.55 -11.30 2.19
CA LEU A 7 0.94 -9.89 2.15
C LEU A 7 -0.09 -9.02 2.88
N LYS A 8 -1.37 -9.22 2.60
CA LYS A 8 -2.47 -8.54 3.28
C LYS A 8 -2.41 -8.76 4.80
N ASP A 9 -2.26 -10.00 5.23
CA ASP A 9 -2.25 -10.34 6.65
C ASP A 9 -1.02 -9.75 7.36
N ILE A 10 0.15 -9.80 6.73
CA ILE A 10 1.40 -9.20 7.24
C ILE A 10 1.26 -7.70 7.42
N VAL A 11 0.75 -6.98 6.41
CA VAL A 11 0.67 -5.52 6.41
C VAL A 11 -0.40 -5.04 7.40
N LEU A 12 -1.56 -5.70 7.48
CA LEU A 12 -2.60 -5.40 8.46
C LEU A 12 -2.13 -5.69 9.90
N SER A 13 -1.45 -6.82 10.11
CA SER A 13 -0.85 -7.16 11.41
C SER A 13 0.21 -6.14 11.84
N LYS A 14 1.08 -5.71 10.92
CA LYS A 14 2.09 -4.68 11.19
C LYS A 14 1.44 -3.36 11.56
N THR A 15 0.38 -2.95 10.86
CA THR A 15 -0.37 -1.73 11.15
C THR A 15 -0.99 -1.76 12.55
N GLN A 16 -1.57 -2.90 12.95
CA GLN A 16 -2.16 -3.02 14.28
C GLN A 16 -1.12 -3.00 15.40
N ARG A 17 0.05 -3.64 15.21
CA ARG A 17 1.13 -3.70 16.21
C ARG A 17 1.91 -2.39 16.37
N LYS A 18 2.09 -1.64 15.29
CA LYS A 18 2.95 -0.43 15.27
C LYS A 18 2.21 0.90 15.43
N THR A 19 0.88 0.89 15.40
CA THR A 19 0.07 2.11 15.61
C THR A 19 -0.80 1.98 16.87
N PRO A 20 -1.10 3.08 17.58
CA PRO A 20 -1.96 3.02 18.76
C PRO A 20 -3.33 2.41 18.42
N THR A 21 -3.91 1.66 19.36
CA THR A 21 -5.10 0.82 19.13
C THR A 21 -6.35 1.33 19.83
N VAL A 22 -6.19 2.04 20.95
CA VAL A 22 -7.30 2.51 21.79
C VAL A 22 -7.69 3.95 21.44
N VAL A 23 -8.99 4.19 21.26
CA VAL A 23 -9.59 5.51 21.07
C VAL A 23 -10.94 5.56 21.76
N HIS A 24 -11.21 6.64 22.51
CA HIS A 24 -12.47 6.83 23.24
C HIS A 24 -13.35 7.89 22.57
N ARG A 25 -14.66 7.80 22.80
CA ARG A 25 -15.65 8.71 22.20
C ARG A 25 -15.55 10.15 22.73
N GLN A 26 -15.09 10.34 23.98
CA GLN A 26 -14.96 11.68 24.57
C GLN A 26 -13.74 12.46 24.06
N TYR A 27 -12.87 11.87 23.24
CA TYR A 27 -11.70 12.58 22.72
C TYR A 27 -12.11 13.68 21.74
N ALA A 28 -11.36 14.79 21.76
CA ALA A 28 -11.51 15.85 20.78
C ALA A 28 -11.43 15.29 19.35
N ILE A 29 -12.32 15.77 18.46
CA ILE A 29 -12.45 15.25 17.10
C ILE A 29 -11.13 15.31 16.31
N GLY A 30 -10.30 16.34 16.55
CA GLY A 30 -8.96 16.45 15.97
C GLY A 30 -8.06 15.25 16.31
N ARG A 31 -8.10 14.77 17.55
CA ARG A 31 -7.34 13.58 18.00
C ARG A 31 -7.87 12.31 17.34
N ILE A 32 -9.19 12.17 17.20
CA ILE A 32 -9.82 11.02 16.53
C ILE A 32 -9.45 10.98 15.04
N ARG A 33 -9.52 12.13 14.35
CA ARG A 33 -9.11 12.25 12.94
C ARG A 33 -7.64 11.88 12.76
N ALA A 34 -6.76 12.43 13.60
CA ALA A 34 -5.32 12.14 13.56
C ALA A 34 -5.03 10.65 13.81
N PHE A 35 -5.75 10.03 14.74
CA PHE A 35 -5.62 8.60 15.04
C PHE A 35 -5.91 7.72 13.82
N TYR A 36 -7.04 7.93 13.14
CA TYR A 36 -7.40 7.15 11.96
C TYR A 36 -6.59 7.52 10.71
N ALA A 37 -6.25 8.80 10.53
CA ALA A 37 -5.36 9.23 9.45
C ALA A 37 -3.97 8.59 9.56
N ARG A 38 -3.44 8.45 10.78
CA ARG A 38 -2.16 7.75 11.02
C ARG A 38 -2.24 6.28 10.58
N LYS A 39 -3.33 5.58 10.85
CA LYS A 39 -3.50 4.18 10.42
C LYS A 39 -3.53 4.05 8.89
N ILE A 40 -4.25 4.94 8.19
CA ILE A 40 -4.32 4.93 6.72
C ILE A 40 -2.93 5.21 6.12
N LYS A 41 -2.25 6.26 6.59
CA LYS A 41 -0.89 6.60 6.10
C LYS A 41 0.13 5.50 6.40
N PHE A 42 0.05 4.87 7.56
CA PHE A 42 0.97 3.78 7.91
C PHE A 42 0.81 2.58 6.99
N LEU A 43 -0.44 2.20 6.65
CA LEU A 43 -0.70 1.13 5.69
C LEU A 43 -0.15 1.50 4.30
N GLN A 44 -0.48 2.70 3.82
CA GLN A 44 -0.02 3.18 2.51
C GLN A 44 1.50 3.17 2.42
N GLN A 45 2.22 3.72 3.41
CA GLN A 45 3.68 3.73 3.41
C GLN A 45 4.23 2.30 3.38
N THR A 46 3.68 1.41 4.21
CA THR A 46 4.15 0.01 4.26
C THR A 46 3.99 -0.70 2.92
N LEU A 47 2.85 -0.52 2.24
CA LEU A 47 2.60 -1.09 0.93
C LEU A 47 3.48 -0.45 -0.14
N HIS A 48 3.62 0.87 -0.13
CA HIS A 48 4.47 1.61 -1.05
C HIS A 48 5.93 1.14 -0.95
N ASP A 49 6.46 1.02 0.26
CA ASP A 49 7.83 0.55 0.49
C ASP A 49 8.02 -0.89 -0.02
N LYS A 50 7.05 -1.77 0.23
CA LYS A 50 7.12 -3.17 -0.23
C LYS A 50 7.05 -3.30 -1.74
N LEU A 51 6.14 -2.60 -2.39
CA LEU A 51 6.04 -2.61 -3.85
C LEU A 51 7.28 -1.97 -4.49
N THR A 52 7.79 -0.89 -3.92
CA THR A 52 9.02 -0.25 -4.41
C THR A 52 10.24 -1.15 -4.24
N GLN A 53 10.34 -1.84 -3.09
CA GLN A 53 11.39 -2.84 -2.87
C GLN A 53 11.34 -3.92 -3.96
N ILE A 54 10.17 -4.49 -4.23
CA ILE A 54 10.03 -5.52 -5.27
C ILE A 54 10.43 -4.98 -6.64
N ILE A 55 9.93 -3.81 -7.04
CA ILE A 55 10.28 -3.20 -8.34
C ILE A 55 11.79 -2.97 -8.48
N ASN A 56 12.47 -2.58 -7.41
CA ASN A 56 13.91 -2.29 -7.43
C ASN A 56 14.79 -3.55 -7.36
N GLU A 57 14.30 -4.64 -6.78
CA GLU A 57 15.01 -5.93 -6.72
C GLU A 57 15.07 -6.62 -8.08
N PHE A 58 14.14 -6.28 -8.98
CA PHE A 58 14.07 -6.85 -10.32
C PHE A 58 14.94 -6.08 -11.32
N PRO A 59 15.83 -6.76 -12.09
CA PRO A 59 16.65 -6.09 -13.08
C PRO A 59 15.80 -5.56 -14.24
N LYS A 60 16.12 -4.36 -14.73
CA LYS A 60 15.51 -3.84 -15.95
C LYS A 60 16.15 -4.47 -17.17
N MET A 61 15.37 -5.19 -17.97
CA MET A 61 15.82 -5.94 -19.15
C MET A 61 16.58 -5.10 -20.19
N GLU A 62 16.35 -3.78 -20.23
CA GLU A 62 16.99 -2.83 -21.14
C GLU A 62 18.38 -2.38 -20.67
N GLU A 63 18.69 -2.53 -19.37
CA GLU A 63 19.96 -2.11 -18.76
C GLU A 63 20.91 -3.30 -18.52
N VAL A 64 20.47 -4.54 -18.75
CA VAL A 64 21.31 -5.75 -18.60
C VAL A 64 22.04 -6.08 -19.91
N HIS A 65 23.24 -6.65 -19.79
CA HIS A 65 24.02 -7.14 -20.93
C HIS A 65 23.18 -8.05 -21.86
N PRO A 66 23.31 -7.93 -23.20
CA PRO A 66 22.50 -8.66 -24.18
C PRO A 66 22.36 -10.16 -23.91
N PHE A 67 23.47 -10.81 -23.51
CA PHE A 67 23.47 -12.23 -23.12
C PHE A 67 22.40 -12.59 -22.07
N TYR A 68 22.30 -11.82 -20.98
CA TYR A 68 21.32 -12.09 -19.93
C TYR A 68 19.92 -11.65 -20.34
N SER A 69 19.79 -10.62 -21.17
CA SER A 69 18.50 -10.18 -21.72
C SER A 69 17.89 -11.25 -22.63
N ASP A 70 18.70 -11.89 -23.46
CA ASP A 70 18.28 -12.99 -24.34
C ASP A 70 17.95 -14.25 -23.53
N LEU A 71 18.75 -14.57 -22.51
CA LEU A 71 18.49 -15.69 -21.60
C LEU A 71 17.16 -15.50 -20.85
N MET A 72 16.91 -14.30 -20.31
CA MET A 72 15.64 -14.01 -19.61
C MET A 72 14.45 -14.00 -20.57
N ASN A 73 14.64 -13.58 -21.82
CA ASN A 73 13.59 -13.66 -22.84
C ASN A 73 13.16 -15.10 -23.12
N ILE A 74 14.12 -16.04 -23.20
CA ILE A 74 13.84 -17.47 -23.42
C ILE A 74 13.17 -18.09 -22.18
N LEU A 75 13.58 -17.72 -20.97
CA LEU A 75 13.11 -18.35 -19.74
C LEU A 75 11.76 -17.81 -19.22
N TYR A 76 11.53 -16.50 -19.32
CA TYR A 76 10.46 -15.82 -18.59
C TYR A 76 9.50 -15.01 -19.44
N ASP A 77 9.71 -14.97 -20.77
CA ASP A 77 9.02 -14.06 -21.69
C ASP A 77 9.17 -12.59 -21.28
N ARG A 78 9.92 -11.83 -22.09
CA ARG A 78 10.20 -10.41 -21.83
C ARG A 78 8.94 -9.58 -21.67
N ASP A 79 7.89 -9.87 -22.43
CA ASP A 79 6.66 -9.07 -22.42
C ASP A 79 5.87 -9.30 -21.13
N HIS A 80 5.75 -10.57 -20.72
CA HIS A 80 5.09 -10.91 -19.46
C HIS A 80 5.80 -10.25 -18.26
N TYR A 81 7.14 -10.31 -18.24
CA TYR A 81 7.95 -9.68 -17.20
C TYR A 81 7.73 -8.15 -17.13
N LYS A 82 7.76 -7.47 -18.28
CA LYS A 82 7.57 -6.01 -18.35
C LYS A 82 6.15 -5.60 -17.96
N ILE A 83 5.13 -6.35 -18.40
CA ILE A 83 3.73 -6.10 -18.04
C ILE A 83 3.53 -6.26 -16.52
N ALA A 84 4.07 -7.34 -15.93
CA ALA A 84 3.95 -7.58 -14.49
C ALA A 84 4.56 -6.44 -13.66
N LEU A 85 5.78 -5.99 -13.99
CA LEU A 85 6.41 -4.85 -13.30
C LEU A 85 5.65 -3.53 -13.51
N GLY A 86 5.11 -3.31 -14.72
CA GLY A 86 4.25 -2.16 -15.02
C GLY A 86 2.96 -2.15 -14.19
N GLN A 87 2.31 -3.31 -14.03
CA GLN A 87 1.14 -3.48 -13.16
C GLN A 87 1.47 -3.21 -11.69
N MET A 88 2.62 -3.69 -11.19
CA MET A 88 3.07 -3.40 -9.84
C MET A 88 3.28 -1.90 -9.60
N ASN A 89 3.91 -1.21 -10.55
CA ASN A 89 4.09 0.24 -10.46
C ASN A 89 2.75 0.98 -10.47
N THR A 90 1.80 0.52 -11.29
CA THR A 90 0.45 1.08 -11.35
C THR A 90 -0.30 0.88 -10.04
N ALA A 91 -0.23 -0.32 -9.45
CA ALA A 91 -0.81 -0.62 -8.15
C ALA A 91 -0.25 0.28 -7.03
N ARG A 92 1.06 0.53 -7.03
CA ARG A 92 1.71 1.47 -6.11
C ARG A 92 1.09 2.87 -6.20
N HIS A 93 0.93 3.40 -7.41
CA HIS A 93 0.32 4.72 -7.62
C HIS A 93 -1.17 4.77 -7.22
N LEU A 94 -1.92 3.69 -7.47
CA LEU A 94 -3.32 3.59 -7.05
C LEU A 94 -3.46 3.64 -5.53
N ILE A 95 -2.62 2.90 -4.79
CA ILE A 95 -2.60 2.90 -3.31
C ILE A 95 -2.32 4.32 -2.77
N ASP A 96 -1.35 5.02 -3.34
CA ASP A 96 -1.02 6.39 -2.95
C ASP A 96 -2.17 7.37 -3.23
N GLY A 97 -2.87 7.18 -4.36
CA GLY A 97 -4.07 7.92 -4.72
C GLY A 97 -5.21 7.74 -3.72
N ILE A 98 -5.56 6.48 -3.42
CA ILE A 98 -6.60 6.10 -2.47
C ILE A 98 -6.28 6.69 -1.09
N ALA A 99 -5.05 6.53 -0.60
CA ALA A 99 -4.66 7.05 0.71
C ALA A 99 -4.82 8.57 0.79
N ARG A 100 -4.39 9.29 -0.26
CA ARG A 100 -4.49 10.76 -0.32
C ARG A 100 -5.95 11.22 -0.27
N GLU A 101 -6.83 10.55 -1.01
CA GLU A 101 -8.27 10.84 -1.02
C GLU A 101 -8.89 10.62 0.36
N TYR A 102 -8.69 9.45 0.96
CA TYR A 102 -9.29 9.12 2.26
C TYR A 102 -8.74 9.98 3.41
N VAL A 103 -7.46 10.36 3.36
CA VAL A 103 -6.89 11.32 4.32
C VAL A 103 -7.51 12.71 4.16
N ARG A 104 -7.82 13.13 2.93
CA ARG A 104 -8.53 14.39 2.68
C ARG A 104 -9.96 14.33 3.23
N LEU A 105 -10.69 13.25 2.98
CA LEU A 105 -12.05 13.04 3.51
C LEU A 105 -12.06 12.98 5.04
N MET A 106 -11.02 12.42 5.67
CA MET A 106 -10.90 12.34 7.14
C MET A 106 -10.90 13.73 7.81
N LYS A 107 -10.45 14.78 7.11
CA LYS A 107 -10.45 16.16 7.65
C LYS A 107 -11.87 16.65 8.01
N TYR A 108 -12.89 16.12 7.33
CA TYR A 108 -14.29 16.50 7.50
C TYR A 108 -15.09 15.48 8.33
N GLY A 109 -14.44 14.48 8.94
CA GLY A 109 -15.12 13.52 9.80
C GLY A 109 -15.66 14.17 11.08
N ASP A 110 -16.96 14.12 11.30
CA ASP A 110 -17.68 14.74 12.43
C ASP A 110 -17.72 13.86 13.69
N SER A 111 -17.61 12.54 13.53
CA SER A 111 -17.88 11.55 14.58
C SER A 111 -16.88 10.40 14.56
N LEU A 112 -16.72 9.73 15.72
CA LEU A 112 -15.91 8.52 15.85
C LEU A 112 -16.35 7.44 14.85
N TYR A 113 -17.67 7.28 14.67
CA TYR A 113 -18.24 6.29 13.77
C TYR A 113 -17.88 6.58 12.31
N ARG A 114 -18.08 7.82 11.85
CA ARG A 114 -17.74 8.23 10.47
C ARG A 114 -16.25 8.04 10.19
N CYS A 115 -15.38 8.47 11.10
CA CYS A 115 -13.93 8.26 10.95
C CYS A 115 -13.55 6.78 10.93
N LYS A 116 -14.21 5.93 11.74
CA LYS A 116 -13.99 4.47 11.74
C LYS A 116 -14.39 3.84 10.39
N MET A 117 -15.51 4.28 9.81
CA MET A 117 -15.99 3.78 8.51
C MET A 117 -15.09 4.23 7.36
N LEU A 118 -14.66 5.50 7.35
CA LEU A 118 -13.67 5.99 6.38
C LEU A 118 -12.38 5.18 6.43
N LYS A 119 -11.89 4.87 7.63
CA LYS A 119 -10.71 4.01 7.80
C LYS A 119 -10.94 2.59 7.27
N ARG A 120 -12.10 1.98 7.56
CA ARG A 120 -12.41 0.62 7.08
C ARG A 120 -12.50 0.57 5.55
N ALA A 121 -13.13 1.58 4.94
CA ALA A 121 -13.22 1.68 3.48
C ALA A 121 -11.83 1.89 2.84
N ALA A 122 -11.00 2.77 3.40
CA ALA A 122 -9.64 3.02 2.91
C ALA A 122 -8.78 1.74 2.93
N LEU A 123 -8.74 1.03 4.07
CA LEU A 123 -7.98 -0.22 4.21
C LEU A 123 -8.56 -1.38 3.37
N GLY A 124 -9.82 -1.30 2.96
CA GLY A 124 -10.46 -2.34 2.15
C GLY A 124 -10.32 -2.11 0.64
N ARG A 125 -10.04 -0.86 0.23
CA ARG A 125 -9.74 -0.50 -1.17
C ARG A 125 -8.24 -0.63 -1.50
N MET A 126 -7.38 -0.68 -0.48
CA MET A 126 -5.95 -1.02 -0.60
C MET A 126 -5.76 -2.52 -0.42
#